data_AF-A0A3S0TGD8-F1
#
_entry.id   AF-A0A3S0TGD8-F1
#
_cell.length_a   1.000
_cell.length_b   1.000
_cell.length_c   1.000
_cell.angle_alpha   90.00
_cell.angle_beta   90.00
_cell.angle_gamma   90.00
#
_symmetry.space_group_name_H-M   'P 1'
#
loop_
_entity.id
_entity.type
_entity.pdbx_description
1 polymer ?
#
loop_
_entity_poly.entity_id
_entity_poly.type
_entity_poly.pdbx_seq_one_letter_code
_entity_poly.pdbx_strand_id
1 'polypeptide(L)'
;MESVGGTRLPQYRFGIGAGGAQWRLLHAVDLKRHGPRIAEAVARGARRSDVEVFSVCGTRAQYMRRMGQFTYDSEFLSQGRCERCGWVVALNMGTVEQEIDLYTRAAGGTDHGLLRQVFTAILADLPPGAAAEPGHRSDLLAHVARHRPTVAVCEACAQGHSMADVHGAGVTACPDAALVCASCTFAAGPWGGERQGLTTGECVVTAPCSVLAATARYYELLDSAWGAA
;
A
#
# COMPACT_ATOMS: atom_id res chain seq x y z
N MET A 1 40.37 -21.86 -17.24
CA MET A 1 38.95 -22.19 -16.99
C MET A 1 38.26 -20.87 -16.66
N GLU A 2 37.72 -20.22 -17.68
CA GLU A 2 37.11 -18.88 -17.60
C GLU A 2 35.74 -18.95 -16.92
N SER A 3 35.52 -18.15 -15.88
CA SER A 3 34.18 -17.83 -15.40
C SER A 3 33.74 -16.52 -16.03
N VAL A 4 33.09 -16.59 -17.20
CA VAL A 4 32.34 -15.46 -17.74
C VAL A 4 31.10 -15.28 -16.87
N GLY A 5 30.96 -14.10 -16.26
CA GLY A 5 29.89 -13.73 -15.34
C GLY A 5 28.50 -13.86 -15.96
N GLY A 6 27.94 -15.05 -15.91
CA GLY A 6 26.55 -15.31 -16.27
C GLY A 6 25.64 -14.50 -15.35
N THR A 7 24.94 -13.52 -15.92
CA THR A 7 23.92 -12.76 -15.19
C THR A 7 22.72 -13.67 -14.98
N ARG A 8 22.76 -14.53 -13.95
CA ARG A 8 21.58 -15.30 -13.55
C ARG A 8 20.47 -14.31 -13.20
N LEU A 9 19.32 -14.48 -13.83
CA LEU A 9 18.11 -13.80 -13.43
C LEU A 9 17.77 -14.22 -11.98
N PRO A 10 17.17 -13.31 -11.19
CA PRO A 10 16.71 -13.66 -9.86
C PRO A 10 15.69 -14.81 -9.90
N GLN A 11 15.64 -15.63 -8.85
CA GLN A 11 14.72 -16.78 -8.76
C GLN A 11 13.27 -16.37 -8.45
N TYR A 12 13.03 -15.12 -8.08
CA TYR A 12 11.71 -14.60 -7.77
C TYR A 12 11.06 -13.95 -9.01
N ARG A 13 9.72 -14.05 -9.09
CA ARG A 13 8.94 -13.47 -10.19
C ARG A 13 8.84 -11.95 -10.11
N PHE A 14 8.58 -11.40 -8.92
CA PHE A 14 8.30 -9.97 -8.76
C PHE A 14 9.47 -9.24 -8.12
N GLY A 15 10.12 -8.37 -8.88
CA GLY A 15 11.16 -7.47 -8.38
C GLY A 15 10.64 -6.07 -8.06
N ILE A 16 11.43 -5.28 -7.34
CA ILE A 16 11.10 -3.88 -7.04
C ILE A 16 11.57 -2.97 -8.17
N GLY A 17 10.69 -2.05 -8.58
CA GLY A 17 11.03 -0.93 -9.45
C GLY A 17 10.58 0.41 -8.86
N ALA A 18 11.26 1.48 -9.24
CA ALA A 18 10.90 2.85 -8.87
C ALA A 18 10.49 3.65 -10.11
N GLY A 19 9.46 4.48 -10.03
CA GLY A 19 8.99 5.29 -11.16
C GLY A 19 7.61 5.87 -10.95
N GLY A 20 7.07 6.50 -11.99
CA GLY A 20 5.77 7.18 -11.95
C GLY A 20 5.82 8.61 -11.38
N ALA A 21 4.65 9.25 -11.30
CA ALA A 21 4.50 10.62 -10.82
C ALA A 21 4.82 10.78 -9.32
N GLN A 22 4.71 9.70 -8.55
CA GLN A 22 5.08 9.64 -7.14
C GLN A 22 6.36 8.81 -7.00
N TRP A 23 7.51 9.47 -7.16
CA TRP A 23 8.84 8.85 -7.09
C TRP A 23 9.13 8.07 -5.80
N ARG A 24 8.36 8.32 -4.73
CA ARG A 24 8.44 7.61 -3.45
C ARG A 24 7.69 6.27 -3.43
N LEU A 25 6.80 6.00 -4.39
CA LEU A 25 6.12 4.72 -4.47
C LEU A 25 6.96 3.70 -5.22
N LEU A 26 7.13 2.54 -4.60
CA LEU A 26 7.77 1.39 -5.20
C LEU A 26 6.73 0.46 -5.83
N HIS A 27 7.07 -0.05 -7.01
CA HIS A 27 6.21 -0.83 -7.88
C HIS A 27 6.76 -2.24 -8.07
N ALA A 28 5.87 -3.21 -8.32
CA ALA A 28 6.26 -4.58 -8.65
C ALA A 28 6.52 -4.70 -10.15
N VAL A 29 7.66 -5.29 -10.52
CA VAL A 29 8.05 -5.60 -11.92
C VAL A 29 8.01 -7.10 -12.11
N ASP A 30 7.22 -7.60 -13.09
CA ASP A 30 7.21 -9.02 -13.43
C ASP A 30 8.48 -9.38 -14.22
N LEU A 31 9.44 -10.02 -13.54
CA LEU A 31 10.70 -10.48 -14.10
C LEU A 31 10.53 -11.69 -15.02
N LYS A 32 9.42 -12.44 -14.93
CA LYS A 32 9.12 -13.46 -15.93
C LYS A 32 8.83 -12.80 -17.29
N ARG A 33 8.14 -11.65 -17.28
CA ARG A 33 7.83 -10.87 -18.50
C ARG A 33 9.02 -10.04 -18.99
N HIS A 34 9.70 -9.32 -18.10
CA HIS A 34 10.72 -8.34 -18.47
C HIS A 34 12.16 -8.86 -18.36
N GLY A 35 12.42 -9.93 -17.60
CA GLY A 35 13.75 -10.49 -17.35
C GLY A 35 14.55 -10.82 -18.61
N PRO A 36 13.97 -11.54 -19.61
CA PRO A 36 14.67 -11.83 -20.85
C PRO A 36 15.14 -10.58 -21.60
N ARG A 37 14.27 -9.57 -21.73
CA ARG A 37 14.60 -8.30 -22.38
C ARG A 37 15.69 -7.53 -21.62
N ILE A 38 15.63 -7.52 -20.29
CA ILE A 38 16.67 -6.90 -19.46
C ILE A 38 18.01 -7.61 -19.67
N ALA A 39 18.03 -8.94 -19.67
CA ALA A 39 19.24 -9.73 -19.86
C ALA A 39 19.86 -9.49 -21.24
N GLU A 40 19.04 -9.48 -22.30
CA GLU A 40 19.48 -9.22 -23.68
C GLU A 40 20.06 -7.81 -23.83
N ALA A 41 19.41 -6.79 -23.26
CA ALA A 41 19.91 -5.42 -23.33
C ALA A 41 21.27 -5.26 -22.61
N VAL A 42 21.43 -5.91 -21.45
CA VAL A 42 22.71 -5.93 -20.72
C VAL A 42 23.80 -6.66 -21.50
N ALA A 43 23.47 -7.78 -22.15
CA ALA A 43 24.42 -8.50 -22.99
C ALA A 43 24.92 -7.65 -24.18
N ARG A 44 24.09 -6.70 -24.65
CA ARG A 44 24.45 -5.70 -25.67
C ARG A 44 25.15 -4.45 -25.12
N GLY A 45 25.52 -4.45 -23.84
CA GLY A 45 26.26 -3.35 -23.21
C GLY A 45 25.38 -2.20 -22.69
N ALA A 46 24.05 -2.30 -22.78
CA ALA A 46 23.19 -1.30 -22.16
C ALA A 46 23.30 -1.38 -20.62
N ARG A 47 23.22 -0.22 -19.96
CA ARG A 47 23.03 -0.24 -18.50
C ARG A 47 21.61 -0.72 -18.23
N ARG A 48 21.45 -1.50 -17.16
CA ARG A 48 20.12 -2.00 -16.75
C ARG A 48 19.11 -0.88 -16.53
N SER A 49 19.58 0.27 -16.05
CA SER A 49 18.79 1.49 -15.85
C SER A 49 18.14 2.01 -17.13
N ASP A 50 18.77 1.72 -18.27
CA ASP A 50 18.39 2.27 -19.57
C ASP A 50 17.36 1.36 -20.26
N VAL A 51 17.06 0.19 -19.67
CA VAL A 51 16.00 -0.71 -20.14
C VAL A 51 14.68 -0.23 -19.55
N GLU A 52 13.83 0.34 -20.41
CA GLU A 52 12.47 0.66 -20.04
C GLU A 52 11.75 -0.61 -19.56
N VAL A 53 11.08 -0.56 -18.41
CA VAL A 53 10.21 -1.64 -17.93
C VAL A 53 8.90 -1.03 -17.42
N PHE A 54 7.86 -1.85 -17.45
CA PHE A 54 6.57 -1.47 -16.88
C PHE A 54 6.33 -2.34 -15.65
N SER A 55 5.82 -1.71 -14.60
CA SER A 55 5.33 -2.44 -13.44
C SER A 55 4.03 -3.17 -13.77
N VAL A 56 3.64 -4.11 -12.92
CA VAL A 56 2.39 -4.86 -13.06
C VAL A 56 1.16 -3.94 -13.06
N CYS A 57 1.23 -2.75 -12.46
CA CYS A 57 0.12 -1.78 -12.51
C CYS A 57 0.13 -0.89 -13.76
N GLY A 58 1.04 -1.11 -14.71
CA GLY A 58 1.19 -0.34 -15.94
C GLY A 58 2.04 0.93 -15.80
N THR A 59 2.52 1.27 -14.60
CA THR A 59 3.40 2.42 -14.41
C THR A 59 4.79 2.13 -14.97
N ARG A 60 5.32 3.05 -15.79
CA ARG A 60 6.72 3.00 -16.23
C ARG A 60 7.63 3.06 -15.00
N ALA A 61 8.51 2.08 -14.88
CA ALA A 61 9.41 1.92 -13.75
C ALA A 61 10.82 1.62 -14.23
N GLN A 62 11.80 1.87 -13.36
CA GLN A 62 13.16 1.38 -13.49
C GLN A 62 13.33 0.21 -12.53
N TYR A 63 13.73 -0.97 -13.03
CA TYR A 63 13.97 -2.13 -12.18
C TYR A 63 15.21 -1.93 -11.29
N MET A 64 15.02 -2.08 -9.98
CA MET A 64 16.02 -1.86 -8.94
C MET A 64 16.51 -3.19 -8.35
N ARG A 65 17.44 -3.87 -9.02
CA ARG A 65 17.95 -5.19 -8.58
C ARG A 65 18.42 -5.23 -7.11
N ARG A 66 19.03 -4.14 -6.63
CA ARG A 66 19.54 -4.05 -5.25
C ARG A 66 18.42 -4.04 -4.20
N MET A 67 17.21 -3.64 -4.58
CA MET A 67 16.05 -3.65 -3.68
C MET A 67 15.42 -5.05 -3.57
N GLY A 68 15.82 -5.98 -4.44
CA GLY A 68 15.42 -7.38 -4.34
C GLY A 68 13.98 -7.64 -4.76
N GLN A 69 13.35 -8.58 -4.05
CA GLN A 69 12.00 -9.06 -4.33
C GLN A 69 10.94 -8.09 -3.80
N PHE A 70 9.81 -8.01 -4.51
CA PHE A 70 8.63 -7.31 -4.03
C PHE A 70 7.87 -8.24 -3.06
N THR A 71 8.15 -8.11 -1.76
CA THR A 71 7.67 -9.01 -0.70
C THR A 71 7.56 -8.26 0.64
N TYR A 72 6.74 -8.77 1.56
CA TYR A 72 6.38 -8.09 2.81
C TYR A 72 7.56 -7.87 3.78
N ASP A 73 8.60 -8.68 3.68
CA ASP A 73 9.86 -8.61 4.44
C ASP A 73 10.87 -7.60 3.85
N SER A 74 10.56 -6.98 2.71
CA SER A 74 11.42 -5.96 2.12
C SER A 74 11.37 -4.65 2.90
N GLU A 75 12.49 -4.26 3.50
CA GLU A 75 12.65 -2.98 4.21
C GLU A 75 12.31 -1.78 3.31
N PHE A 76 12.56 -1.88 2.00
CA PHE A 76 12.27 -0.80 1.05
C PHE A 76 10.77 -0.52 0.92
N LEU A 77 9.93 -1.55 1.01
CA LEU A 77 8.48 -1.42 0.83
C LEU A 77 7.77 -0.82 2.04
N SER A 78 8.44 -0.74 3.20
CA SER A 78 7.89 -0.11 4.40
C SER A 78 7.63 1.40 4.24
N GLN A 79 8.38 2.06 3.35
CA GLN A 79 8.33 3.52 3.15
C GLN A 79 7.36 3.97 2.04
N GLY A 80 6.86 3.05 1.22
CA GLY A 80 6.00 3.39 0.09
C GLY A 80 5.87 2.26 -0.90
N ARG A 81 4.74 1.56 -0.86
CA ARG A 81 4.38 0.51 -1.83
C ARG A 81 3.14 0.92 -2.60
N CYS A 82 3.16 0.76 -3.91
CA CYS A 82 1.97 0.92 -4.74
C CYS A 82 0.90 -0.12 -4.36
N GLU A 83 -0.29 0.32 -3.94
CA GLU A 83 -1.38 -0.58 -3.54
C GLU A 83 -1.82 -1.49 -4.69
N ARG A 84 -1.87 -0.95 -5.92
CA ARG A 84 -2.24 -1.73 -7.11
C ARG A 84 -1.23 -2.83 -7.40
N CYS A 85 0.07 -2.57 -7.26
CA CYS A 85 1.09 -3.61 -7.38
C CYS A 85 0.99 -4.64 -6.26
N GLY A 86 0.74 -4.19 -5.03
CA GLY A 86 0.51 -5.05 -3.86
C GLY A 86 -0.57 -6.10 -4.12
N TRP A 87 -1.78 -5.64 -4.47
CA TRP A 87 -2.90 -6.54 -4.73
C TRP A 87 -2.67 -7.50 -5.90
N VAL A 88 -2.05 -7.05 -7.01
CA VAL A 88 -1.72 -7.94 -8.13
C VAL A 88 -0.74 -9.03 -7.70
N VAL A 89 0.28 -8.68 -6.93
CA VAL A 89 1.26 -9.66 -6.41
C VAL A 89 0.61 -10.61 -5.40
N ALA A 90 -0.20 -10.09 -4.47
CA ALA A 90 -0.87 -10.89 -3.45
C ALA A 90 -1.82 -11.92 -4.07
N LEU A 91 -2.63 -11.50 -5.05
CA LEU A 91 -3.50 -12.39 -5.81
C LEU A 91 -2.70 -13.43 -6.61
N ASN A 92 -1.56 -13.06 -7.20
CA ASN A 92 -0.76 -14.00 -7.98
C ASN A 92 0.01 -15.02 -7.13
N MET A 93 0.47 -14.62 -5.95
CA MET A 93 1.30 -15.43 -5.05
C MET A 93 0.49 -16.20 -4.00
N GLY A 94 -0.82 -15.98 -3.92
CA GLY A 94 -1.67 -16.59 -2.89
C GLY A 94 -1.44 -16.00 -1.50
N THR A 95 -1.01 -14.74 -1.42
CA THR A 95 -0.69 -14.03 -0.16
C THR A 95 -1.71 -12.94 0.18
N VAL A 96 -2.98 -13.21 -0.12
CA VAL A 96 -4.11 -12.28 0.06
C VAL A 96 -4.32 -11.90 1.52
N GLU A 97 -4.22 -12.83 2.45
CA GLU A 97 -4.41 -12.54 3.88
C GLU A 97 -3.33 -11.60 4.41
N GLN A 98 -2.07 -11.77 4.01
CA GLN A 98 -0.99 -10.85 4.38
C GLN A 98 -1.24 -9.43 3.83
N GLU A 99 -1.84 -9.32 2.65
CA GLU A 99 -2.19 -8.02 2.05
C GLU A 99 -3.34 -7.34 2.80
N ILE A 100 -4.35 -8.11 3.22
CA ILE A 100 -5.43 -7.61 4.09
C ILE A 100 -4.86 -7.12 5.42
N ASP A 101 -4.04 -7.94 6.09
CA ASP A 101 -3.47 -7.62 7.40
C ASP A 101 -2.57 -6.39 7.40
N LEU A 102 -1.92 -6.10 6.27
CA LEU A 102 -1.18 -4.86 6.12
C LEU A 102 -2.08 -3.63 6.26
N TYR A 103 -3.25 -3.65 5.64
CA TYR A 103 -4.13 -2.49 5.59
C TYR A 103 -5.02 -2.35 6.83
N THR A 104 -5.41 -3.45 7.46
CA THR A 104 -6.27 -3.42 8.65
C THR A 104 -5.51 -3.05 9.93
N ARG A 105 -4.20 -3.31 9.99
CA ARG A 105 -3.36 -2.93 11.15
C ARG A 105 -3.30 -1.42 11.39
N ALA A 106 -3.46 -0.60 10.34
CA ALA A 106 -3.42 0.86 10.45
C ALA A 106 -4.51 1.44 11.38
N ALA A 107 -5.64 0.73 11.51
CA ALA A 107 -6.73 1.12 12.39
C ALA A 107 -6.55 0.64 13.85
N GLY A 108 -5.49 -0.10 14.17
CA GLY A 108 -5.28 -0.62 15.53
C GLY A 108 -6.42 -1.50 16.07
N GLY A 109 -7.23 -2.11 15.19
CA GLY A 109 -8.40 -2.91 15.56
C GLY A 109 -9.66 -2.10 15.91
N THR A 110 -9.64 -0.78 15.75
CA THR A 110 -10.77 0.11 16.08
C THR A 110 -11.79 0.23 14.95
N ASP A 111 -11.50 -0.29 13.74
CA ASP A 111 -12.40 -0.24 12.59
C ASP A 111 -13.48 -1.35 12.61
N HIS A 112 -13.67 -2.01 13.76
CA HIS A 112 -14.55 -3.18 13.95
C HIS A 112 -14.47 -4.23 12.82
N GLY A 113 -13.33 -4.33 12.13
CA GLY A 113 -13.13 -5.24 11.01
C GLY A 113 -13.84 -4.87 9.70
N LEU A 114 -14.42 -3.67 9.56
CA LEU A 114 -15.15 -3.27 8.35
C LEU A 114 -14.27 -3.36 7.10
N LEU A 115 -13.02 -2.88 7.17
CA LEU A 115 -12.13 -2.91 6.00
C LEU A 115 -11.83 -4.34 5.55
N ARG A 116 -11.64 -5.26 6.51
CA ARG A 116 -11.47 -6.68 6.24
C ARG A 116 -12.70 -7.26 5.55
N GLN A 117 -13.89 -6.99 6.09
CA GLN A 117 -15.16 -7.46 5.51
C GLN A 117 -15.34 -6.95 4.06
N VAL A 118 -15.02 -5.68 3.81
CA VAL A 118 -15.06 -5.10 2.46
C VAL A 118 -14.10 -5.83 1.52
N PHE A 119 -12.85 -6.08 1.91
CA PHE A 119 -11.92 -6.82 1.05
C PHE A 119 -12.39 -8.25 0.79
N THR A 120 -12.87 -8.96 1.81
CA THR A 120 -13.41 -10.30 1.66
C THR A 120 -14.61 -10.34 0.71
N ALA A 121 -15.52 -9.37 0.81
CA ALA A 121 -16.68 -9.26 -0.08
C ALA A 121 -16.25 -9.04 -1.55
N ILE A 122 -15.32 -8.12 -1.81
CA ILE A 122 -14.77 -7.88 -3.16
C ILE A 122 -14.10 -9.13 -3.73
N LEU A 123 -13.34 -9.87 -2.91
CA LEU A 123 -12.65 -11.09 -3.32
C LEU A 123 -13.62 -12.22 -3.70
N ALA A 124 -14.77 -12.30 -3.01
CA ALA A 124 -15.80 -13.29 -3.26
C ALA A 124 -16.65 -12.97 -4.50
N ASP A 125 -16.95 -11.69 -4.72
CA ASP A 125 -17.86 -11.21 -5.78
C ASP A 125 -17.19 -11.15 -7.17
N LEU A 126 -16.09 -10.40 -7.28
CA LEU A 126 -15.44 -10.19 -8.57
C LEU A 126 -14.58 -11.39 -8.95
N PRO A 127 -14.48 -11.86 -10.20
CA PRO A 127 -13.61 -12.98 -10.58
C PRO A 127 -12.11 -12.62 -10.58
N PRO A 128 -11.19 -13.61 -10.51
CA PRO A 128 -9.77 -13.35 -10.65
C PRO A 128 -9.45 -12.88 -12.08
N GLY A 129 -8.53 -11.92 -12.20
CA GLY A 129 -8.00 -11.47 -13.49
C GLY A 129 -6.92 -12.40 -14.05
N ALA A 130 -6.32 -11.98 -15.16
CA ALA A 130 -5.17 -12.67 -15.73
C ALA A 130 -3.97 -12.66 -14.75
N ALA A 131 -3.19 -13.74 -14.77
CA ALA A 131 -2.11 -13.94 -13.82
C ALA A 131 -1.03 -12.84 -13.92
N ALA A 132 -0.81 -12.13 -12.82
CA ALA A 132 0.13 -11.00 -12.71
C ALA A 132 -0.21 -9.78 -13.57
N GLU A 133 -1.47 -9.62 -13.93
CA GLU A 133 -1.98 -8.45 -14.61
C GLU A 133 -3.05 -7.76 -13.75
N PRO A 134 -3.20 -6.43 -13.88
CA PRO A 134 -4.25 -5.73 -13.18
C PRO A 134 -5.60 -6.06 -13.83
N GLY A 135 -6.63 -6.17 -13.00
CA GLY A 135 -8.01 -6.35 -13.43
C GLY A 135 -8.97 -5.69 -12.45
N HIS A 136 -10.27 -5.78 -12.75
CA HIS A 136 -11.30 -5.11 -11.97
C HIS A 136 -11.20 -5.41 -10.46
N ARG A 137 -10.99 -6.68 -10.09
CA ARG A 137 -10.79 -7.12 -8.70
C ARG A 137 -9.60 -6.43 -8.03
N SER A 138 -8.41 -6.48 -8.63
CA SER A 138 -7.21 -5.84 -8.04
C SER A 138 -7.32 -4.32 -7.98
N ASP A 139 -8.00 -3.72 -8.95
CA ASP A 139 -8.15 -2.26 -9.04
C ASP A 139 -9.10 -1.73 -7.97
N LEU A 140 -10.24 -2.42 -7.75
CA LEU A 140 -11.17 -2.07 -6.69
C LEU A 140 -10.54 -2.27 -5.29
N LEU A 141 -9.86 -3.40 -5.07
CA LEU A 141 -9.13 -3.66 -3.83
C LEU A 141 -8.07 -2.58 -3.55
N ALA A 142 -7.29 -2.19 -4.57
CA ALA A 142 -6.29 -1.14 -4.45
C ALA A 142 -6.91 0.23 -4.19
N HIS A 143 -8.05 0.54 -4.80
CA HIS A 143 -8.79 1.77 -4.56
C HIS A 143 -9.26 1.84 -3.10
N VAL A 144 -9.95 0.79 -2.61
CA VAL A 144 -10.41 0.70 -1.22
C VAL A 144 -9.25 0.79 -0.23
N ALA A 145 -8.13 0.12 -0.51
CA ALA A 145 -6.94 0.12 0.37
C ALA A 145 -6.29 1.51 0.55
N ARG A 146 -6.49 2.43 -0.39
CA ARG A 146 -6.07 3.83 -0.22
C ARG A 146 -6.90 4.57 0.82
N HIS A 147 -8.17 4.19 0.96
CA HIS A 147 -9.09 4.77 1.94
C HIS A 147 -9.03 4.08 3.31
N ARG A 148 -8.01 3.24 3.56
CA ARG A 148 -7.85 2.54 4.85
C ARG A 148 -7.96 3.52 6.03
N PRO A 149 -8.73 3.17 7.08
CA PRO A 149 -8.76 3.96 8.31
C PRO A 149 -7.40 3.94 9.01
N THR A 150 -7.05 5.08 9.60
CA THR A 150 -5.87 5.26 10.44
C THR A 150 -6.29 5.98 11.72
N VAL A 151 -5.63 5.67 12.83
CA VAL A 151 -5.83 6.41 14.09
C VAL A 151 -5.08 7.74 14.02
N ALA A 152 -5.81 8.85 14.10
CA ALA A 152 -5.27 10.17 14.40
C ALA A 152 -5.30 10.40 15.92
N VAL A 153 -4.30 11.11 16.44
CA VAL A 153 -4.16 11.48 17.86
C VAL A 153 -3.89 12.97 17.98
N CYS A 154 -3.95 13.52 19.18
CA CYS A 154 -3.60 14.93 19.42
C CYS A 154 -2.15 15.24 18.98
N GLU A 155 -1.88 16.51 18.70
CA GLU A 155 -0.57 16.97 18.19
C GLU A 155 0.59 16.55 19.11
N ALA A 156 0.43 16.71 20.42
CA ALA A 156 1.47 16.34 21.39
C ALA A 156 1.80 14.83 21.35
N CYS A 157 0.80 13.97 21.18
CA CYS A 157 1.02 12.53 21.02
C CYS A 157 1.65 12.18 19.66
N ALA A 158 1.33 12.94 18.60
CA ALA A 158 1.89 12.73 17.27
C ALA A 158 3.39 13.09 17.18
N GLN A 159 3.88 13.97 18.07
CA GLN A 159 5.29 14.39 18.13
C GLN A 159 6.21 13.40 18.87
N GLY A 160 5.71 12.22 19.24
CA GLY A 160 6.52 11.13 19.82
C GLY A 160 6.63 11.15 21.35
N HIS A 161 5.87 12.01 22.03
CA HIS A 161 5.70 11.93 23.48
C HIS A 161 4.89 10.68 23.86
N SER A 162 5.18 10.08 25.02
CA SER A 162 4.35 8.97 25.49
C SER A 162 2.96 9.49 25.88
N MET A 163 1.93 8.65 25.70
CA MET A 163 0.55 9.00 26.06
C MET A 163 0.44 9.41 27.53
N ALA A 164 1.24 8.78 28.41
CA ALA A 164 1.28 9.09 29.83
C ALA A 164 1.88 10.47 30.12
N ASP A 165 2.87 10.92 29.34
CA ASP A 165 3.48 12.23 29.51
C ASP A 165 2.51 13.36 29.09
N VAL A 166 1.70 13.12 28.06
CA VAL A 166 0.77 14.11 27.51
C VAL A 166 -0.54 14.17 28.31
N HIS A 167 -1.09 13.01 28.68
CA HIS A 167 -2.44 12.90 29.23
C HIS A 167 -2.50 12.45 30.70
N GLY A 168 -1.34 12.15 31.31
CA GLY A 168 -1.22 11.78 32.72
C GLY A 168 -0.93 10.29 32.95
N ALA A 169 -0.45 10.00 34.16
CA ALA A 169 -0.04 8.65 34.55
C ALA A 169 -1.17 7.62 34.39
N GLY A 170 -0.86 6.48 33.77
CA GLY A 170 -1.81 5.39 33.55
C GLY A 170 -2.62 5.48 32.25
N VAL A 171 -2.50 6.57 31.49
CA VAL A 171 -3.15 6.68 30.18
C VAL A 171 -2.37 5.89 29.13
N THR A 172 -3.03 4.89 28.53
CA THR A 172 -2.44 3.99 27.53
C THR A 172 -2.85 4.30 26.09
N ALA A 173 -3.81 5.21 25.89
CA ALA A 173 -4.28 5.66 24.58
C ALA A 173 -4.66 7.14 24.65
N CYS A 174 -4.45 7.88 23.55
CA CYS A 174 -4.83 9.28 23.46
C CYS A 174 -6.36 9.42 23.60
N PRO A 175 -6.88 10.21 24.57
CA PRO A 175 -8.32 10.46 24.71
C PRO A 175 -8.95 11.14 23.49
N ASP A 176 -8.15 11.90 22.74
CA ASP A 176 -8.57 12.59 21.51
C ASP A 176 -8.34 11.72 20.26
N ALA A 177 -8.10 10.41 20.43
CA ALA A 177 -7.91 9.51 19.30
C ALA A 177 -9.19 9.39 18.48
N ALA A 178 -9.04 9.52 17.16
CA ALA A 178 -10.14 9.37 16.21
C ALA A 178 -9.71 8.53 15.01
N LEU A 179 -10.64 7.73 14.49
CA LEU A 179 -10.44 7.04 13.22
C LEU A 179 -10.71 7.98 12.06
N VAL A 180 -9.72 8.13 11.19
CA VAL A 180 -9.80 9.00 10.01
C VAL A 180 -9.42 8.26 8.75
N CYS A 181 -9.97 8.69 7.61
CA CYS A 181 -9.50 8.24 6.31
C CYS A 181 -8.32 9.11 5.87
N ALA A 182 -7.10 8.55 5.92
CA ALA A 182 -5.88 9.29 5.59
C ALA A 182 -5.86 9.82 4.14
N SER A 183 -6.52 9.13 3.19
CA SER A 183 -6.62 9.60 1.80
C SER A 183 -7.64 10.72 1.59
N CYS A 184 -8.56 10.93 2.52
CA CYS A 184 -9.58 11.99 2.43
C CYS A 184 -9.29 13.15 3.39
N THR A 185 -8.47 12.91 4.40
CA THR A 185 -8.03 13.90 5.37
C THR A 185 -6.87 14.70 4.81
N PHE A 186 -6.93 16.02 4.91
CA PHE A 186 -5.81 16.88 4.53
C PHE A 186 -4.64 16.70 5.49
N ALA A 187 -3.45 16.47 4.94
CA ALA A 187 -2.19 16.54 5.67
C ALA A 187 -1.20 17.40 4.86
N ALA A 188 -0.46 18.28 5.55
CA ALA A 188 0.49 19.12 4.85
C ALA A 188 1.61 18.25 4.24
N GLY A 189 1.89 18.46 2.96
CA GLY A 189 2.96 17.78 2.25
C GLY A 189 4.36 18.29 2.64
N PRO A 190 5.41 17.93 1.89
CA PRO A 190 6.78 18.39 2.14
C PRO A 190 6.97 19.92 2.15
N TRP A 191 6.01 20.67 1.62
CA TRP A 191 5.97 22.13 1.63
C TRP A 191 5.53 22.72 2.99
N GLY A 192 5.01 21.89 3.90
CA GLY A 192 4.41 22.32 5.17
C GLY A 192 5.39 22.74 6.27
N GLY A 193 6.70 22.52 6.09
CA GLY A 193 7.71 22.78 7.13
C GLY A 193 7.41 21.99 8.40
N GLU A 194 7.33 22.68 9.54
CA GLU A 194 6.98 22.09 10.85
C GLU A 194 5.60 21.43 10.87
N ARG A 195 4.71 21.80 9.95
CA ARG A 195 3.37 21.21 9.82
C ARG A 195 3.33 19.98 8.93
N GLN A 196 4.44 19.58 8.30
CA GLN A 196 4.47 18.43 7.41
C GLN A 196 3.94 17.18 8.13
N GLY A 197 2.93 16.53 7.54
CA GLY A 197 2.28 15.35 8.11
C GLY A 197 1.20 15.64 9.16
N LEU A 198 1.06 16.89 9.62
CA LEU A 198 -0.03 17.27 10.51
C LEU A 198 -1.33 17.44 9.73
N THR A 199 -2.41 16.96 10.33
CA THR A 199 -3.78 17.16 9.85
C THR A 199 -4.37 18.41 10.50
N THR A 200 -5.19 19.16 9.76
CA THR A 200 -5.88 20.33 10.31
C THR A 200 -7.36 20.01 10.50
N GLY A 201 -7.95 20.45 11.62
CA GLY A 201 -9.30 20.05 12.03
C GLY A 201 -10.39 20.41 11.03
N GLU A 202 -10.17 21.43 10.20
CA GLU A 202 -11.11 21.88 9.17
C GLU A 202 -11.27 20.88 8.01
N CYS A 203 -10.32 19.96 7.85
CA CYS A 203 -10.27 19.01 6.73
C CYS A 203 -9.95 17.58 7.21
N VAL A 204 -10.49 17.20 8.36
CA VAL A 204 -10.49 15.82 8.86
C VAL A 204 -11.74 15.09 8.38
N VAL A 205 -11.53 13.91 7.78
CA VAL A 205 -12.62 13.02 7.36
C VAL A 205 -12.58 11.78 8.23
N THR A 206 -13.56 11.65 9.13
CA THR A 206 -13.73 10.47 9.98
C THR A 206 -13.96 9.22 9.12
N ALA A 207 -13.50 8.08 9.62
CA ALA A 207 -13.80 6.79 9.01
C ALA A 207 -15.10 6.19 9.59
N PRO A 208 -15.91 5.49 8.78
CA PRO A 208 -15.70 5.24 7.35
C PRO A 208 -15.98 6.50 6.51
N CYS A 209 -15.08 6.81 5.58
CA CYS A 209 -15.33 7.90 4.63
C CYS A 209 -16.40 7.50 3.61
N SER A 210 -16.89 8.45 2.81
CA SER A 210 -17.94 8.21 1.82
C SER A 210 -17.64 7.06 0.84
N VAL A 211 -16.37 6.86 0.47
CA VAL A 211 -15.94 5.73 -0.38
C VAL A 211 -16.17 4.40 0.33
N LEU A 212 -15.61 4.23 1.54
CA LEU A 212 -15.79 3.00 2.31
C LEU A 212 -17.25 2.75 2.67
N ALA A 213 -18.00 3.78 3.04
CA ALA A 213 -19.42 3.68 3.33
C ALA A 213 -20.23 3.24 2.09
N ALA A 214 -19.93 3.79 0.91
CA ALA A 214 -20.59 3.38 -0.33
C ALA A 214 -20.28 1.92 -0.70
N THR A 215 -19.01 1.51 -0.62
CA THR A 215 -18.61 0.12 -0.88
C THR A 215 -19.24 -0.84 0.13
N ALA A 216 -19.25 -0.49 1.42
CA ALA A 216 -19.86 -1.31 2.45
C ALA A 216 -21.38 -1.45 2.25
N ARG A 217 -22.09 -0.38 1.86
CA ARG A 217 -23.53 -0.46 1.51
C ARG A 217 -23.78 -1.34 0.30
N TYR A 218 -22.95 -1.25 -0.73
CA TYR A 218 -23.07 -2.08 -1.92
C TYR A 218 -23.00 -3.58 -1.58
N TYR A 219 -22.13 -3.94 -0.64
CA TYR A 219 -21.98 -5.32 -0.14
C TYR A 219 -22.84 -5.63 1.09
N GLU A 220 -23.78 -4.75 1.47
CA GLU A 220 -24.69 -4.94 2.60
C GLU A 220 -23.98 -5.19 3.95
N LEU A 221 -22.81 -4.56 4.15
CA LEU A 221 -21.95 -4.73 5.33
C LEU A 221 -22.21 -3.71 6.46
N LEU A 222 -23.05 -2.70 6.22
CA LEU A 222 -23.39 -1.71 7.24
C LEU A 222 -24.65 -2.14 8.00
N ASP A 223 -24.45 -2.92 9.06
CA ASP A 223 -25.46 -3.06 10.12
C ASP A 223 -25.47 -1.83 11.04
N SER A 224 -26.49 -1.73 11.90
CA SER A 224 -26.79 -0.58 12.77
C SER A 224 -25.65 -0.11 13.70
N ALA A 225 -24.55 -0.86 13.83
CA ALA A 225 -23.37 -0.50 14.61
C ALA A 225 -22.57 0.69 14.04
N TRP A 226 -22.71 0.99 12.75
CA TRP A 226 -21.98 2.09 12.07
C TRP A 226 -22.84 3.33 11.79
N GLY A 227 -24.14 3.27 12.07
CA GLY A 227 -25.11 4.33 11.77
C GLY A 227 -25.28 5.39 12.86
N ALA A 228 -24.58 5.25 14.00
CA ALA A 228 -24.69 6.13 15.15
C ALA A 228 -23.31 6.60 15.61
N ALA A 229 -22.72 7.52 14.84
CA ALA A 229 -21.66 8.42 15.31
C ALA A 229 -21.96 9.81 14.74
#